data_AF-A0A849QUH1-F1
#
_entry.id   AF-A0A849QUH1-F1
#
_cell.length_a   1.000
_cell.length_b   1.000
_cell.length_c   1.000
_cell.angle_alpha   90.00
_cell.angle_beta   90.00
_cell.angle_gamma   90.00
#
_symmetry.space_group_name_H-M   'P 1'
#
loop_
_entity.id
_entity.type
_entity.pdbx_description
1 polymer ?
#
loop_
_entity_poly.entity_id
_entity_poly.type
_entity_poly.pdbx_seq_one_letter_code
_entity_poly.pdbx_strand_id
1 'polypeptide(L)' 'MNLQEEIAKSEEAYQENKENLEREYLGKIVAFCEKELVAIGDTIDQTLKAAEKKYPEKTFYFRRIGKNPTCGYIL' A
#
# COMPACT_ATOMS: atom_id res chain seq x y z
N MET A 1 -1.68 18.06 7.58
CA MET A 1 -2.15 16.68 7.31
C MET A 1 -1.64 15.80 8.42
N ASN A 2 -2.50 15.01 9.09
CA ASN A 2 -2.07 14.16 10.20
C ASN A 2 -1.68 12.78 9.64
N LEU A 3 -0.37 12.49 9.58
CA LEU A 3 0.17 11.27 8.98
C LEU A 3 -0.42 10.00 9.61
N GLN A 4 -0.73 10.02 10.91
CA GLN A 4 -1.35 8.87 11.58
C GLN A 4 -2.75 8.55 11.07
N GLU A 5 -3.52 9.58 10.72
CA GLU A 5 -4.88 9.41 10.21
C GLU A 5 -4.86 8.78 8.81
N GLU A 6 -3.93 9.18 7.96
CA GLU A 6 -3.76 8.64 6.61
C GLU A 6 -3.27 7.19 6.61
N ILE A 7 -2.39 6.84 7.55
CA ILE A 7 -1.97 5.46 7.77
C ILE A 7 -3.17 4.61 8.22
N ALA A 8 -3.95 5.10 9.19
CA ALA A 8 -5.12 4.37 9.69
C ALA A 8 -6.15 4.13 8.58
N LYS A 9 -6.41 5.14 7.75
CA LYS A 9 -7.30 5.04 6.58
C LYS A 9 -6.78 4.02 5.55
N SER A 10 -5.49 4.06 5.24
CA SER A 10 -4.88 3.14 4.27
C SER A 10 -4.85 1.71 4.78
N GLU A 11 -4.63 1.53 6.08
CA GLU A 11 -4.70 0.23 6.74
C GLU A 11 -6.13 -0.33 6.75
N GLU A 12 -7.14 0.50 7.04
CA GLU A 12 -8.55 0.13 6.93
C GLU A 12 -8.88 -0.37 5.53
N ALA A 13 -8.49 0.39 4.50
CA ALA A 13 -8.69 0.00 3.10
C ALA A 13 -7.99 -1.33 2.74
N TYR A 14 -6.80 -1.59 3.30
CA TYR A 14 -6.15 -2.89 3.16
C TYR A 14 -6.98 -4.00 3.81
N GLN A 15 -7.47 -3.81 5.03
CA GLN A 15 -8.25 -4.83 5.74
C GLN A 15 -9.56 -5.15 5.01
N GLU A 16 -10.24 -4.14 4.48
CA GLU A 16 -11.46 -4.31 3.67
C GLU A 16 -11.22 -5.16 2.41
N ASN A 17 -10.04 -5.06 1.82
CA ASN A 17 -9.68 -5.78 0.59
C ASN A 17 -8.81 -7.01 0.84
N LYS A 18 -8.51 -7.34 2.10
CA LYS A 18 -7.47 -8.31 2.47
C LYS A 18 -7.67 -9.67 1.84
N GLU A 19 -8.89 -10.20 1.89
CA GLU A 19 -9.19 -11.55 1.38
C GLU A 19 -8.92 -11.64 -0.13
N ASN A 20 -9.34 -10.64 -0.90
CA ASN A 20 -9.10 -10.58 -2.33
C ASN A 20 -7.60 -10.41 -2.64
N LEU A 21 -6.93 -9.51 -1.91
CA LEU A 21 -5.50 -9.27 -2.08
C LEU A 21 -4.66 -10.51 -1.74
N GLU A 22 -4.98 -11.22 -0.65
CA GLU A 22 -4.31 -12.45 -0.25
C GLU A 22 -4.57 -13.60 -1.24
N ARG A 23 -5.75 -13.64 -1.87
CA ARG A 23 -6.06 -14.65 -2.88
C ARG A 23 -5.30 -14.44 -4.19
N GLU A 24 -5.18 -13.21 -4.65
CA GLU A 24 -4.64 -12.91 -5.99
C GLU A 24 -3.15 -12.52 -5.99
N TYR A 25 -2.68 -11.89 -4.91
CA TYR A 25 -1.40 -11.20 -4.88
C TYR A 25 -0.55 -11.56 -3.65
N LEU A 26 -0.72 -12.77 -3.11
CA LEU A 26 0.00 -13.25 -1.93
C LEU A 26 1.51 -13.00 -2.05
N GLY A 27 2.09 -12.37 -1.02
CA GLY A 27 3.53 -12.11 -0.95
C GLY A 27 4.02 -10.87 -1.70
N LYS A 28 3.17 -10.23 -2.52
CA LYS A 28 3.45 -8.94 -3.17
C LYS A 28 3.33 -7.76 -2.20
N ILE A 29 3.73 -6.58 -2.67
CA ILE A 29 3.69 -5.31 -1.96
C ILE A 29 2.65 -4.41 -2.60
N VAL A 30 1.74 -3.90 -1.78
CA VAL A 30 0.73 -2.92 -2.17
C VAL A 30 1.14 -1.53 -1.70
N ALA A 31 0.78 -0.51 -2.48
CA ALA A 31 0.84 0.88 -2.09
C ALA A 31 -0.56 1.47 -2.03
N PHE A 32 -0.85 2.19 -0.94
CA PHE A 32 -2.07 2.96 -0.77
C PHE A 32 -1.78 4.45 -0.65
N CYS A 33 -2.70 5.26 -1.15
CA CYS A 33 -2.72 6.72 -0.99
C CYS A 33 -4.14 7.14 -0.59
N GLU A 34 -4.32 7.73 0.60
CA GLU A 34 -5.61 8.26 1.07
C GLU A 34 -6.79 7.26 0.90
N LYS A 35 -6.55 5.95 1.15
CA LYS A 35 -7.45 4.77 0.94
C LYS A 35 -7.47 4.12 -0.45
N GLU A 36 -6.92 4.76 -1.48
CA GLU A 36 -6.91 4.15 -2.80
C GLU A 36 -5.73 3.19 -2.96
N LEU A 37 -5.97 1.99 -3.50
CA LEU A 37 -4.90 1.09 -3.94
C LEU A 37 -4.29 1.64 -5.24
N VAL A 38 -3.06 2.17 -5.14
CA VAL A 38 -2.43 2.89 -6.25
C VAL A 38 -1.44 2.03 -7.04
N ALA A 39 -0.85 1.01 -6.40
CA ALA A 39 0.05 0.08 -7.06
C ALA A 39 0.16 -1.26 -6.32
N ILE A 40 0.51 -2.31 -7.08
CA ILE A 40 0.91 -3.63 -6.57
C ILE A 40 2.20 -4.03 -7.31
N GLY A 41 3.20 -4.54 -6.58
CA GLY A 41 4.48 -4.93 -7.16
C GLY A 41 5.20 -5.98 -6.31
N ASP A 42 6.28 -6.53 -6.86
CA ASP A 42 7.07 -7.56 -6.16
C ASP A 42 8.10 -6.96 -5.19
N THR A 43 8.48 -5.70 -5.38
CA THR A 43 9.45 -4.96 -4.54
C THR A 43 8.96 -3.54 -4.24
N ILE A 44 9.47 -2.95 -3.15
CA ILE A 44 9.11 -1.58 -2.75
C ILE A 44 9.45 -0.58 -3.86
N ASP A 45 10.61 -0.69 -4.50
CA ASP A 45 11.05 0.21 -5.59
C ASP A 45 10.09 0.18 -6.79
N GLN A 46 9.66 -1.02 -7.21
CA GLN A 46 8.71 -1.16 -8.31
C GLN A 46 7.34 -0.57 -7.94
N THR A 47 6.86 -0.88 -6.75
CA THR A 47 5.57 -0.38 -6.27
C THR A 47 5.59 1.15 -6.09
N LEU A 48 6.68 1.71 -5.58
CA LEU A 48 6.86 3.16 -5.44
C LEU A 48 6.86 3.86 -6.80
N LYS A 49 7.68 3.39 -7.75
CA LYS A 49 7.71 3.99 -9.10
C LYS A 49 6.35 3.96 -9.79
N ALA A 50 5.59 2.88 -9.60
CA ALA A 50 4.23 2.77 -10.13
C ALA A 50 3.26 3.75 -9.43
N ALA A 51 3.38 3.89 -8.10
CA ALA A 51 2.58 4.82 -7.31
C ALA A 51 2.86 6.29 -7.67
N GLU A 52 4.14 6.68 -7.74
CA GLU A 52 4.58 8.04 -8.11
C GLU A 52 4.14 8.43 -9.53
N LYS A 53 4.14 7.47 -10.47
CA LYS A 53 3.64 7.72 -11.82
C LYS A 53 2.15 8.08 -11.84
N LYS A 54 1.37 7.53 -10.90
CA LYS A 54 -0.06 7.79 -10.78
C LYS A 54 -0.34 9.06 -9.94
N TYR A 55 0.42 9.25 -8.87
CA TYR A 55 0.25 10.35 -7.92
C TYR A 55 1.62 10.95 -7.52
N PRO A 56 2.16 11.90 -8.30
CA PRO A 56 3.41 12.54 -7.93
C PRO A 56 3.26 13.32 -6.62
N GLU A 57 4.33 13.39 -5.82
CA GLU A 57 4.44 14.20 -4.60
C GLU A 57 3.44 13.86 -3.48
N LYS A 58 2.92 12.62 -3.49
CA LYS A 58 2.03 12.10 -2.44
C LYS A 58 2.76 11.11 -1.54
N THR A 59 2.28 11.00 -0.30
CA THR A 59 2.77 10.01 0.67
C THR A 59 2.09 8.67 0.44
N PHE A 60 2.87 7.59 0.47
CA PHE A 60 2.36 6.24 0.23
C PHE A 60 2.55 5.33 1.45
N TYR A 61 1.50 4.57 1.75
CA TYR A 61 1.54 3.47 2.71
C TYR A 61 1.87 2.17 1.98
N PHE A 62 2.93 1.48 2.39
CA PHE A 62 3.33 0.19 1.81
C PHE A 62 3.07 -0.94 2.77
N ARG A 63 2.56 -2.05 2.23
CA ARG A 63 2.34 -3.28 3.00
C ARG A 63 2.58 -4.51 2.15
N ARG A 64 3.23 -5.51 2.74
CA ARG A 64 3.32 -6.84 2.15
C ARG A 64 2.03 -7.63 2.42
N ILE A 65 1.50 -8.27 1.39
CA ILE A 65 0.28 -9.09 1.48
C ILE A 65 0.62 -10.45 2.12
N GLY A 66 -0.14 -10.85 3.15
CA GLY A 66 -0.13 -12.19 3.73
C GLY A 66 0.18 -12.23 5.23
N LYS A 67 0.46 -13.45 5.74
CA LYS A 67 0.53 -13.79 7.18
C LYS A 67 1.60 -13.07 7.99
N ASN A 68 2.69 -12.61 7.38
CA ASN A 68 3.76 -11.88 8.07
C ASN A 68 4.03 -10.56 7.33
N PRO A 69 3.09 -9.61 7.41
CA PRO A 69 3.14 -8.40 6.60
C PRO A 69 4.22 -7.47 7.13
N THR A 70 5.21 -7.14 6.30
CA THR A 70 6.09 -6.00 6.55
C THR A 70 5.34 -4.73 6.12
N CYS A 71 5.23 -3.75 7.01
CA CYS A 71 4.67 -2.43 6.70
C CYS A 71 5.77 -1.36 6.74
N GLY A 72 5.59 -0.30 5.94
CA GLY A 72 6.52 0.83 5.86
C GLY A 72 5.90 2.05 5.19
N TYR A 73 6.52 3.20 5.36
CA TYR A 73 6.08 4.48 4.79
C TYR A 73 7.26 5.18 4.11
N ILE A 74 6.96 5.87 3.02
CA ILE A 74 7.93 6.71 2.29
C ILE A 74 7.30 8.11 2.17
N LEU A 75 8.06 9.11 2.62
CA LEU A 75 7.69 10.53 2.62
C LEU A 75 8.08 11.18 1.29
#